data_AF-A0A1G7WQF2-F1
#
_entry.id   AF-A0A1G7WQF2-F1
#
_cell.length_a   1.000
_cell.length_b   1.000
_cell.length_c   1.000
_cell.angle_alpha   90.00
_cell.angle_beta   90.00
_cell.angle_gamma   90.00
#
_symmetry.space_group_name_H-M   'P 1'
#
loop_
_entity.id
_entity.type
_entity.pdbx_description
1 polymer ?
#
loop_
_entity_poly.entity_id
_entity_poly.type
_entity_poly.pdbx_seq_one_letter_code
_entity_poly.pdbx_strand_id
1 'polypeptide(L)'
;MSRLIQPLRRQLLRLAGALLCSPMLARAADGGGLPRAVRQRILATLDAPLPKVLNVHHLALIRRFNIGWSPVESGAPMLNPAYPLGKGDALELAMQAIASKDAALAAQRLMEAALLLPHFVQMARLKPGSYANGKAPFTFTTRHLQLLRQQSWLPLEMLGMGAEDYLAEGYWPTPSVDGKRPYGDFTNYPVEMAQALGLPVHRQADGSLVIRPALQAELEALHQQTMPALQVFVREAGLRRNTV
;
A
#
# COMPACT_ATOMS: atom_id res chain seq x y z
N MET A 1 12.52 8.99 -60.08
CA MET A 1 11.70 9.75 -59.10
C MET A 1 11.55 8.96 -57.79
N SER A 2 12.66 8.68 -57.08
CA SER A 2 12.61 7.75 -55.92
C SER A 2 13.54 8.11 -54.76
N ARG A 3 14.14 9.31 -54.74
CA ARG A 3 15.13 9.73 -53.72
C ARG A 3 14.69 10.87 -52.80
N LEU A 4 13.42 11.26 -52.82
CA LEU A 4 12.87 12.32 -51.96
C LEU A 4 11.88 11.82 -50.88
N ILE A 5 11.56 10.52 -50.85
CA ILE A 5 10.48 9.95 -50.01
C ILE A 5 10.99 9.43 -48.65
N GLN A 6 12.28 9.12 -48.51
CA GLN A 6 12.85 8.56 -47.28
C GLN A 6 12.98 9.54 -46.09
N PRO A 7 13.37 10.82 -46.23
CA PRO A 7 13.52 11.69 -45.07
C PRO A 7 12.17 12.10 -44.46
N LEU A 8 11.12 12.24 -45.29
CA LEU A 8 9.77 12.57 -44.83
C LEU A 8 9.16 11.43 -44.00
N ARG A 9 9.41 10.18 -44.38
CA ARG A 9 8.90 8.98 -43.67
C ARG A 9 9.53 8.82 -42.28
N ARG A 10 10.81 9.20 -42.12
CA ARG A 10 11.48 9.21 -40.81
C ARG A 10 11.02 10.36 -39.91
N GLN A 11 10.67 11.52 -40.46
CA GLN A 11 10.09 12.62 -39.68
C GLN A 11 8.64 12.35 -39.25
N LEU A 12 7.83 11.74 -40.11
CA LEU A 12 6.46 11.32 -39.78
C LEU A 12 6.40 10.20 -38.73
N LEU A 13 7.36 9.27 -38.72
CA LEU A 13 7.48 8.25 -37.68
C LEU A 13 7.88 8.82 -36.30
N ARG A 14 8.66 9.91 -36.27
CA ARG A 14 9.00 10.61 -35.01
C ARG A 14 7.82 11.43 -34.46
N LEU A 15 6.98 11.99 -35.33
CA LEU A 15 5.74 12.67 -34.93
C LEU A 15 4.63 11.70 -34.51
N ALA A 16 4.54 10.50 -35.11
CA ALA A 16 3.59 9.47 -34.70
C ALA A 16 3.99 8.78 -33.38
N GLY A 17 5.29 8.63 -33.10
CA GLY A 17 5.78 8.12 -31.81
C GLY A 17 5.51 9.07 -30.64
N ALA A 18 5.44 10.38 -30.89
CA ALA A 18 5.09 11.37 -29.87
C ALA A 18 3.57 11.41 -29.57
N LEU A 19 2.72 10.98 -30.50
CA LEU A 19 1.26 10.94 -30.33
C LEU A 19 0.73 9.62 -29.75
N LEU A 20 1.58 8.58 -29.68
CA LEU A 20 1.29 7.31 -29.00
C LEU A 20 1.96 7.20 -27.62
N CYS A 21 2.74 8.21 -27.23
CA CYS A 21 3.12 8.38 -25.83
C CYS A 21 1.90 8.88 -25.07
N SER A 22 1.27 8.00 -24.30
CA SER A 22 0.31 8.39 -23.28
C SER A 22 0.83 9.62 -22.52
N PRO A 23 -0.04 10.56 -22.09
CA PRO A 23 0.39 11.70 -21.25
C PRO A 23 1.14 11.28 -19.97
N MET A 24 1.12 9.99 -19.61
CA MET A 24 1.98 9.37 -18.58
C MET A 24 3.47 9.28 -18.98
N LEU A 25 3.80 8.93 -20.23
CA LEU A 25 5.19 8.86 -20.71
C LEU A 25 5.79 10.26 -20.90
N ALA A 26 4.98 11.26 -21.29
CA ALA A 26 5.43 12.65 -21.36
C ALA A 26 5.75 13.23 -19.96
N ARG A 27 5.01 12.81 -18.93
CA ARG A 27 5.29 13.18 -17.53
C ARG A 27 6.60 12.59 -16.99
N ALA A 28 7.04 11.46 -17.52
CA ALA A 28 8.33 10.86 -17.19
C ALA A 28 9.53 11.59 -17.82
N ALA A 29 9.31 12.36 -18.90
CA ALA A 29 10.38 12.96 -19.70
C ALA A 29 10.74 14.42 -19.30
N ASP A 30 9.78 15.23 -18.87
CA ASP A 30 10.01 16.69 -18.68
C ASP A 30 10.23 17.14 -17.22
N GLY A 31 10.45 16.21 -16.28
CA GLY A 31 11.01 16.52 -14.96
C GLY A 31 10.66 15.50 -13.87
N GLY A 32 11.65 15.02 -13.11
CA GLY A 32 11.40 14.46 -11.77
C GLY A 32 11.48 12.94 -11.60
N GLY A 33 12.30 12.22 -12.37
CA GLY A 33 12.67 10.85 -12.02
C GLY A 33 13.58 10.81 -10.78
N LEU A 34 13.44 9.81 -9.91
CA LEU A 34 14.33 9.63 -8.75
C LEU A 34 15.81 9.56 -9.19
N PRO A 35 16.74 10.25 -8.50
CA PRO A 35 18.17 10.16 -8.80
C PRO A 35 18.65 8.71 -8.81
N ARG A 36 19.62 8.37 -9.68
CA ARG A 36 20.13 7.00 -9.81
C ARG A 36 20.55 6.37 -8.47
N ALA A 37 21.25 7.13 -7.63
CA ALA A 37 21.68 6.65 -6.32
C ALA A 37 20.49 6.32 -5.39
N VAL A 38 19.41 7.10 -5.47
CA VAL A 38 18.18 6.86 -4.72
C VAL A 38 17.48 5.60 -5.24
N ARG A 39 17.36 5.45 -6.57
CA ARG A 39 16.78 4.25 -7.19
C ARG A 39 17.55 2.99 -6.79
N GLN A 40 18.87 3.01 -6.91
CA GLN A 40 19.74 1.88 -6.51
C GLN A 40 19.59 1.56 -5.02
N ARG A 41 19.45 2.59 -4.17
CA ARG A 41 19.22 2.38 -2.74
C ARG A 41 17.86 1.73 -2.46
N ILE A 42 16.80 2.11 -3.16
CA ILE A 42 15.48 1.47 -3.04
C ILE A 42 15.58 0.00 -3.40
N LEU A 43 16.10 -0.33 -4.58
CA LEU A 43 16.24 -1.72 -5.03
C LEU A 43 17.07 -2.55 -4.05
N ALA A 44 18.25 -2.05 -3.64
CA ALA A 44 19.09 -2.73 -2.66
C ALA A 44 18.41 -2.92 -1.29
N THR A 45 17.45 -2.06 -0.93
CA THR A 45 16.68 -2.20 0.31
C THR A 45 15.63 -3.30 0.19
N LEU A 46 14.99 -3.45 -0.98
CA LEU A 46 14.00 -4.49 -1.24
C LEU A 46 14.64 -5.88 -1.34
N ASP A 47 15.88 -5.95 -1.83
CA ASP A 47 16.66 -7.20 -1.90
C ASP A 47 17.29 -7.59 -0.54
N ALA A 48 17.32 -6.67 0.42
CA ALA A 48 17.91 -6.90 1.72
C ALA A 48 16.92 -7.58 2.69
N PRO A 49 17.41 -8.35 3.68
CA PRO A 49 16.57 -8.84 4.76
C PRO A 49 15.89 -7.69 5.50
N LEU A 50 14.62 -7.89 5.89
CA LEU A 50 13.86 -6.90 6.64
C LEU A 50 14.61 -6.46 7.91
N PRO A 51 14.61 -5.15 8.25
CA PRO A 51 15.24 -4.70 9.49
C PRO A 51 14.64 -5.40 10.71
N LYS A 52 15.51 -5.92 11.58
CA LYS A 52 15.10 -6.55 12.85
C LYS A 52 14.55 -5.56 13.87
N VAL A 53 14.78 -4.26 13.67
CA VAL A 53 14.43 -3.20 14.60
C VAL A 53 13.60 -2.13 13.89
N LEU A 54 12.41 -1.85 14.44
CA LEU A 54 11.60 -0.68 14.09
C LEU A 54 12.14 0.53 14.87
N ASN A 55 12.92 1.38 14.20
CA ASN A 55 13.54 2.55 14.81
C ASN A 55 12.64 3.81 14.74
N VAL A 56 13.11 4.91 15.31
CA VAL A 56 12.36 6.18 15.36
C VAL A 56 12.06 6.77 13.98
N HIS A 57 12.94 6.58 12.99
CA HIS A 57 12.69 7.02 11.61
C HIS A 57 11.57 6.21 10.96
N HIS A 58 11.57 4.88 11.15
CA HIS A 58 10.50 4.03 10.63
C HIS A 58 9.15 4.44 11.22
N LEU A 59 9.10 4.67 12.53
CA LEU A 59 7.86 5.10 13.19
C LEU A 59 7.40 6.49 12.72
N ALA A 60 8.32 7.43 12.51
CA ALA A 60 8.01 8.75 11.99
C ALA A 60 7.38 8.70 10.58
N LEU A 61 7.85 7.76 9.75
CA LEU A 61 7.33 7.53 8.40
C LEU A 61 5.99 6.78 8.42
N ILE A 62 5.87 5.70 9.20
CA ILE A 62 4.61 4.93 9.35
C ILE A 62 3.45 5.84 9.76
N ARG A 63 3.69 6.76 10.70
CA ARG A 63 2.68 7.73 11.15
C ARG A 63 2.18 8.70 10.08
N ARG A 64 2.93 8.82 8.97
CA ARG A 64 2.60 9.67 7.83
C ARG A 64 2.11 8.88 6.63
N PHE A 65 2.01 7.54 6.75
CA PHE A 65 1.51 6.72 5.64
C PHE A 65 0.11 7.14 5.22
N ASN A 66 -0.02 7.25 3.91
CA ASN A 66 -1.26 7.52 3.21
C ASN A 66 -1.83 6.20 2.69
N ILE A 67 -2.87 5.73 3.36
CA ILE A 67 -3.52 4.45 3.07
C ILE A 67 -4.59 4.67 2.00
N GLY A 68 -4.53 3.88 0.94
CA GLY A 68 -5.50 3.85 -0.14
C GLY A 68 -6.31 2.55 -0.18
N TRP A 69 -7.11 2.41 -1.23
CA TRP A 69 -7.86 1.20 -1.55
C TRP A 69 -7.33 0.58 -2.84
N SER A 70 -6.99 -0.70 -2.78
CA SER A 70 -6.74 -1.53 -3.96
C SER A 70 -8.03 -1.86 -4.67
N PRO A 71 -8.18 -1.59 -5.97
CA PRO A 71 -9.37 -1.94 -6.72
C PRO A 71 -9.37 -3.39 -7.21
N VAL A 72 -8.37 -4.20 -6.85
CA VAL A 72 -8.24 -5.59 -7.31
C VAL A 72 -9.29 -6.47 -6.67
N GLU A 73 -10.13 -7.12 -7.48
CA GLU A 73 -11.17 -8.08 -7.05
C GLU A 73 -12.15 -7.45 -6.03
N SER A 74 -12.16 -7.92 -4.78
CA SER A 74 -13.00 -7.34 -3.71
C SER A 74 -12.42 -6.02 -3.18
N GLY A 75 -11.13 -5.81 -3.46
CA GLY A 75 -10.34 -4.72 -2.96
C GLY A 75 -9.87 -4.93 -1.53
N ALA A 76 -8.89 -4.12 -1.13
CA ALA A 76 -8.37 -4.14 0.23
C ALA A 76 -7.55 -2.86 0.50
N PRO A 77 -7.27 -2.53 1.78
CA PRO A 77 -6.37 -1.43 2.10
C PRO A 77 -4.95 -1.65 1.55
N MET A 78 -4.31 -0.58 1.08
CA MET A 78 -2.93 -0.60 0.60
C MET A 78 -2.16 0.63 1.08
N LEU A 79 -0.84 0.56 1.16
CA LEU A 79 -0.03 1.77 1.18
C LEU A 79 -0.05 2.38 -0.22
N ASN A 80 -0.43 3.66 -0.36
CA ASN A 80 -0.61 4.27 -1.66
C ASN A 80 0.74 4.35 -2.43
N PRO A 81 0.89 3.68 -3.59
CA PRO A 81 2.17 3.64 -4.30
C PRO A 81 2.52 4.97 -4.99
N ALA A 82 1.53 5.77 -5.38
CA ALA A 82 1.77 7.08 -6.00
C ALA A 82 2.20 8.12 -4.97
N TYR A 83 1.60 8.07 -3.79
CA TYR A 83 1.72 9.09 -2.75
C TYR A 83 1.82 8.45 -1.36
N PRO A 84 2.88 7.69 -1.04
CA PRO A 84 2.95 6.90 0.19
C PRO A 84 2.93 7.73 1.46
N LEU A 85 3.32 9.01 1.39
CA LEU A 85 3.31 9.97 2.50
C LEU A 85 2.28 11.09 2.34
N GLY A 86 1.34 10.93 1.40
CA GLY A 86 0.35 11.95 1.02
C GLY A 86 0.79 12.76 -0.20
N LYS A 87 -0.02 13.76 -0.56
CA LYS A 87 0.22 14.60 -1.75
C LYS A 87 1.55 15.35 -1.62
N GLY A 88 2.36 15.32 -2.68
CA GLY A 88 3.66 15.99 -2.75
C GLY A 88 4.76 15.03 -3.21
N ASP A 89 6.01 15.50 -3.19
CA ASP A 89 7.18 14.67 -3.44
C ASP A 89 7.43 13.77 -2.22
N ALA A 90 7.28 12.45 -2.40
CA ALA A 90 7.43 11.49 -1.32
C ALA A 90 8.85 11.44 -0.74
N LEU A 91 9.88 11.70 -1.56
CA LEU A 91 11.26 11.71 -1.10
C LEU A 91 11.52 12.93 -0.20
N GLU A 92 11.07 14.10 -0.60
CA GLU A 92 11.16 15.32 0.22
C GLU A 92 10.37 15.16 1.53
N LEU A 93 9.15 14.61 1.47
CA LEU A 93 8.34 14.33 2.65
C LEU A 93 9.02 13.33 3.59
N ALA A 94 9.71 12.32 3.04
CA ALA A 94 10.46 11.34 3.84
C ALA A 94 11.65 12.01 4.52
N MET A 95 12.43 12.81 3.78
CA MET A 95 13.56 13.60 4.32
C MET A 95 13.12 14.50 5.47
N GLN A 96 12.00 15.20 5.32
CA GLN A 96 11.40 16.02 6.38
C GLN A 96 10.96 15.18 7.58
N ALA A 97 10.31 14.03 7.34
CA ALA A 97 9.80 13.16 8.41
C ALA A 97 10.93 12.61 9.30
N ILE A 98 12.10 12.33 8.73
CA ILE A 98 13.27 11.81 9.47
C ILE A 98 14.30 12.89 9.81
N ALA A 99 14.00 14.17 9.56
CA ALA A 99 14.88 15.31 9.77
C ALA A 99 16.29 15.13 9.17
N SER A 100 16.36 14.62 7.93
CA SER A 100 17.61 14.36 7.21
C SER A 100 17.68 15.10 5.89
N LYS A 101 18.90 15.45 5.47
CA LYS A 101 19.20 15.96 4.11
C LYS A 101 19.69 14.86 3.16
N ASP A 102 19.88 13.64 3.65
CA ASP A 102 20.31 12.49 2.84
C ASP A 102 19.10 11.81 2.18
N ALA A 103 18.95 12.05 0.88
CA ALA A 103 17.90 11.48 0.05
C ALA A 103 17.97 9.94 -0.04
N ALA A 104 19.17 9.36 -0.14
CA ALA A 104 19.30 7.91 -0.23
C ALA A 104 18.87 7.25 1.09
N LEU A 105 19.31 7.80 2.23
CA LEU A 105 18.86 7.35 3.54
C LEU A 105 17.34 7.49 3.72
N ALA A 106 16.76 8.61 3.29
CA ALA A 106 15.31 8.82 3.37
C ALA A 106 14.53 7.80 2.55
N ALA A 107 14.97 7.51 1.32
CA ALA A 107 14.36 6.49 0.48
C ALA A 107 14.50 5.07 1.09
N GLN A 108 15.68 4.74 1.62
CA GLN A 108 15.90 3.47 2.34
C GLN A 108 14.91 3.34 3.51
N ARG A 109 14.83 4.36 4.37
CA ARG A 109 13.95 4.33 5.55
C ARG A 109 12.47 4.27 5.18
N LEU A 110 12.07 4.90 4.06
CA LEU A 110 10.70 4.80 3.55
C LEU A 110 10.36 3.38 3.11
N MET A 111 11.26 2.70 2.38
CA MET A 111 11.05 1.31 1.96
C MET A 111 11.09 0.34 3.12
N GLU A 112 12.04 0.49 4.04
CA GLU A 112 12.07 -0.30 5.28
C GLU A 112 10.78 -0.12 6.09
N ALA A 113 10.30 1.12 6.25
CA ALA A 113 9.05 1.41 6.95
C ALA A 113 7.84 0.79 6.24
N ALA A 114 7.81 0.82 4.91
CA ALA A 114 6.73 0.23 4.11
C ALA A 114 6.68 -1.29 4.32
N LEU A 115 7.83 -1.97 4.21
CA LEU A 115 7.93 -3.41 4.44
C LEU A 115 7.65 -3.80 5.91
N LEU A 116 7.90 -2.91 6.87
CA LEU A 116 7.59 -3.11 8.29
C LEU A 116 6.11 -2.87 8.63
N LEU A 117 5.29 -2.32 7.73
CA LEU A 117 3.89 -2.01 8.00
C LEU A 117 3.07 -3.23 8.49
N PRO A 118 3.15 -4.41 7.86
CA PRO A 118 2.44 -5.59 8.35
C PRO A 118 2.86 -5.96 9.78
N HIS A 119 4.16 -5.92 10.07
CA HIS A 119 4.71 -6.20 11.40
C HIS A 119 4.25 -5.18 12.45
N PHE A 120 4.21 -3.89 12.07
CA PHE A 120 3.69 -2.82 12.91
C PHE A 120 2.23 -3.07 13.31
N VAL A 121 1.36 -3.49 12.37
CA VAL A 121 -0.04 -3.84 12.64
C VAL A 121 -0.18 -4.96 13.66
N GLN A 122 0.72 -5.95 13.63
CA GLN A 122 0.72 -7.04 14.61
C GLN A 122 1.11 -6.56 16.01
N MET A 123 2.22 -5.81 16.12
CA MET A 123 2.83 -5.44 17.40
C MET A 123 2.20 -4.22 18.09
N ALA A 124 1.68 -3.27 17.33
CA ALA A 124 1.14 -2.02 17.87
C ALA A 124 -0.28 -2.21 18.45
N ARG A 125 -0.67 -1.26 19.31
CA ARG A 125 -1.99 -1.22 19.93
C ARG A 125 -2.63 0.13 19.73
N LEU A 126 -3.91 0.10 19.38
CA LEU A 126 -4.81 1.22 19.42
C LEU A 126 -6.07 0.78 20.18
N LYS A 127 -6.50 1.55 21.18
CA LYS A 127 -7.73 1.26 21.92
C LYS A 127 -8.94 1.59 21.04
N PRO A 128 -10.09 0.90 21.19
CA PRO A 128 -11.34 1.38 20.62
C PRO A 128 -11.63 2.83 21.04
N GLY A 129 -12.17 3.64 20.13
CA GLY A 129 -12.38 5.05 20.38
C GLY A 129 -12.70 5.85 19.12
N SER A 130 -12.96 7.14 19.31
CA SER A 130 -13.17 8.10 18.22
C SER A 130 -11.84 8.81 17.92
N TYR A 131 -11.39 8.75 16.68
CA TYR A 131 -10.10 9.30 16.24
C TYR A 131 -10.29 10.26 15.07
N ALA A 132 -9.44 11.28 14.98
CA ALA A 132 -9.49 12.23 13.87
C ALA A 132 -9.15 11.52 12.54
N ASN A 133 -10.00 11.70 11.52
CA ASN A 133 -9.77 11.16 10.18
C ASN A 133 -10.29 12.09 9.06
N GLY A 134 -9.53 13.16 8.79
CA GLY A 134 -9.94 14.18 7.82
C GLY A 134 -11.03 15.08 8.41
N LYS A 135 -12.15 15.25 7.69
CA LYS A 135 -13.23 16.16 8.10
C LYS A 135 -14.14 15.60 9.20
N ALA A 136 -14.20 14.29 9.34
CA ALA A 136 -15.05 13.60 10.31
C ALA A 136 -14.21 12.62 11.13
N PRO A 137 -14.56 12.39 12.41
CA PRO A 137 -13.90 11.35 13.18
C PRO A 137 -14.26 9.96 12.67
N PHE A 138 -13.38 8.99 12.89
CA PHE A 138 -13.62 7.58 12.64
C PHE A 138 -13.71 6.81 13.97
N THR A 139 -14.74 5.99 14.11
CA THR A 139 -14.92 5.12 15.28
C THR A 139 -14.14 3.83 15.08
N PHE A 140 -12.97 3.73 15.70
CA PHE A 140 -12.14 2.52 15.70
C PHE A 140 -12.67 1.53 16.75
N THR A 141 -12.74 0.25 16.40
CA THR A 141 -13.35 -0.80 17.24
C THR A 141 -12.42 -2.00 17.38
N THR A 142 -12.73 -2.90 18.31
CA THR A 142 -12.00 -4.17 18.44
C THR A 142 -12.09 -5.02 17.17
N ARG A 143 -13.24 -5.00 16.48
CA ARG A 143 -13.43 -5.74 15.22
C ARG A 143 -12.54 -5.20 14.11
N HIS A 144 -12.38 -3.86 14.03
CA HIS A 144 -11.40 -3.26 13.13
C HIS A 144 -9.99 -3.78 13.41
N LEU A 145 -9.52 -3.73 14.67
CA LEU A 145 -8.19 -4.21 15.03
C LEU A 145 -7.97 -5.70 14.70
N GLN A 146 -8.98 -6.53 14.97
CA GLN A 146 -8.92 -7.96 14.70
C GLN A 146 -8.79 -8.24 13.19
N LEU A 147 -9.57 -7.55 12.37
CA LEU A 147 -9.49 -7.68 10.91
C LEU A 147 -8.18 -7.14 10.35
N LEU A 148 -7.68 -5.99 10.83
CA LEU A 148 -6.38 -5.47 10.39
C LEU A 148 -5.25 -6.48 10.65
N ARG A 149 -5.31 -7.20 11.78
CA ARG A 149 -4.33 -8.25 12.11
C ARG A 149 -4.52 -9.54 11.32
N GLN A 150 -5.71 -9.77 10.81
CA GLN A 150 -6.02 -10.93 9.96
C GLN A 150 -5.62 -10.68 8.49
N GLN A 151 -5.24 -9.46 8.11
CA GLN A 151 -4.97 -9.13 6.72
C GLN A 151 -3.86 -9.98 6.11
N SER A 152 -4.12 -10.55 4.94
CA SER A 152 -3.13 -11.23 4.10
C SER A 152 -2.37 -10.19 3.28
N TRP A 153 -1.10 -9.96 3.61
CA TRP A 153 -0.25 -9.01 2.89
C TRP A 153 0.52 -9.69 1.77
N LEU A 154 0.50 -9.10 0.58
CA LEU A 154 1.27 -9.60 -0.55
C LEU A 154 2.68 -9.01 -0.56
N PRO A 155 3.73 -9.84 -0.75
CA PRO A 155 5.03 -9.33 -1.12
C PRO A 155 4.97 -8.69 -2.51
N LEU A 156 5.91 -7.80 -2.80
CA LEU A 156 5.94 -7.04 -4.05
C LEU A 156 5.94 -7.96 -5.29
N GLU A 157 6.67 -9.08 -5.24
CA GLU A 157 6.71 -10.08 -6.31
C GLU A 157 5.33 -10.65 -6.68
N MET A 158 4.40 -10.72 -5.74
CA MET A 158 3.05 -11.23 -5.96
C MET A 158 2.08 -10.16 -6.48
N LEU A 159 2.49 -8.89 -6.51
CA LEU A 159 1.70 -7.80 -7.09
C LEU A 159 1.82 -7.70 -8.62
N GLY A 160 2.57 -8.63 -9.25
CA GLY A 160 2.61 -8.80 -10.71
C GLY A 160 3.48 -7.78 -11.45
N MET A 161 4.24 -6.96 -10.74
CA MET A 161 5.15 -5.96 -11.29
C MET A 161 6.44 -5.89 -10.46
N GLY A 162 7.59 -5.85 -11.13
CA GLY A 162 8.89 -5.73 -10.46
C GLY A 162 9.11 -4.34 -9.86
N ALA A 163 9.98 -4.24 -8.86
CA ALA A 163 10.30 -2.94 -8.24
C ALA A 163 10.79 -1.89 -9.25
N GLU A 164 11.56 -2.32 -10.25
CA GLU A 164 12.07 -1.43 -11.29
C GLU A 164 10.95 -0.84 -12.16
N ASP A 165 9.94 -1.65 -12.48
CA ASP A 165 8.78 -1.23 -13.27
C ASP A 165 7.93 -0.23 -12.49
N TYR A 166 7.70 -0.46 -11.19
CA TYR A 166 7.04 0.52 -10.31
C TYR A 166 7.73 1.87 -10.39
N LEU A 167 9.06 1.88 -10.22
CA LEU A 167 9.86 3.11 -10.24
C LEU A 167 9.91 3.76 -11.62
N ALA A 168 9.85 2.99 -12.70
CA ALA A 168 9.79 3.49 -14.08
C ALA A 168 8.46 4.21 -14.36
N GLU A 169 7.36 3.70 -13.80
CA GLU A 169 6.01 4.30 -13.87
C GLU A 169 5.80 5.44 -12.87
N GLY A 170 6.82 5.79 -12.09
CA GLY A 170 6.76 6.87 -11.09
C GLY A 170 6.05 6.48 -9.79
N TYR A 171 5.88 5.19 -9.55
CA TYR A 171 5.29 4.63 -8.34
C TYR A 171 6.35 4.09 -7.37
N TRP A 172 6.02 4.10 -6.09
CA TRP A 172 6.80 3.47 -5.03
C TRP A 172 6.39 2.00 -4.89
N PRO A 173 7.36 1.06 -4.87
CA PRO A 173 7.11 -0.37 -4.70
C PRO A 173 6.70 -0.67 -3.25
N THR A 174 5.42 -0.50 -2.95
CA THR A 174 4.86 -0.58 -1.59
C THR A 174 3.97 -1.81 -1.44
N PRO A 175 3.88 -2.41 -0.24
CA PRO A 175 3.07 -3.60 -0.03
C PRO A 175 1.57 -3.27 -0.05
N SER A 176 0.78 -4.26 -0.46
CA SER A 176 -0.69 -4.21 -0.46
C SER A 176 -1.26 -5.46 0.22
N VAL A 177 -2.43 -5.32 0.84
CA VAL A 177 -3.24 -6.48 1.21
C VAL A 177 -3.73 -7.15 -0.07
N ASP A 178 -3.86 -8.48 -0.05
CA ASP A 178 -4.41 -9.27 -1.15
C ASP A 178 -5.89 -8.90 -1.35
N GLY A 179 -6.21 -8.22 -2.46
CA GLY A 179 -7.58 -7.83 -2.79
C GLY A 179 -8.50 -9.01 -3.16
N LYS A 180 -7.92 -10.16 -3.50
CA LYS A 180 -8.65 -11.40 -3.80
C LYS A 180 -8.92 -12.21 -2.53
N ARG A 181 -7.98 -12.23 -1.59
CA ARG A 181 -8.05 -13.02 -0.35
C ARG A 181 -7.57 -12.20 0.85
N PRO A 182 -8.32 -11.15 1.25
CA PRO A 182 -7.83 -10.16 2.20
C PRO A 182 -7.67 -10.70 3.63
N TYR A 183 -8.25 -11.85 3.99
CA TYR A 183 -8.27 -12.36 5.37
C TYR A 183 -7.85 -13.83 5.52
N GLY A 184 -7.28 -14.42 4.47
CA GLY A 184 -6.85 -15.82 4.48
C GLY A 184 -6.66 -16.39 3.08
N ASP A 185 -7.15 -17.61 2.87
CA ASP A 185 -6.95 -18.41 1.66
C ASP A 185 -8.24 -18.59 0.83
N PHE A 186 -9.40 -18.22 1.38
CA PHE A 186 -10.68 -18.34 0.70
C PHE A 186 -11.03 -17.06 -0.07
N THR A 187 -11.75 -17.22 -1.19
CA THR A 187 -12.25 -16.06 -1.96
C THR A 187 -13.53 -15.46 -1.36
N ASN A 188 -14.24 -16.19 -0.48
CA ASN A 188 -15.44 -15.69 0.19
C ASN A 188 -15.05 -14.91 1.47
N TYR A 189 -14.53 -13.70 1.28
CA TYR A 189 -13.97 -12.90 2.37
C TYR A 189 -14.96 -12.61 3.52
N PRO A 190 -16.28 -12.41 3.33
CA PRO A 190 -17.20 -12.23 4.45
C PRO A 190 -17.26 -13.44 5.39
N VAL A 191 -17.12 -14.66 4.86
CA VAL A 191 -17.07 -15.86 5.68
C VAL A 191 -15.79 -15.91 6.51
N GLU A 192 -14.63 -15.59 5.91
CA GLU A 192 -13.36 -15.53 6.65
C GLU A 192 -13.38 -14.45 7.72
N MET A 193 -13.97 -13.28 7.43
CA MET A 193 -14.20 -12.24 8.43
C MET A 193 -15.05 -12.76 9.58
N ALA A 194 -16.14 -13.49 9.29
CA ALA A 194 -16.99 -14.06 10.32
C ALA A 194 -16.20 -15.05 11.20
N GLN A 195 -15.43 -15.95 10.60
CA GLN A 195 -14.56 -16.89 11.33
C GLN A 195 -13.53 -16.15 12.18
N ALA A 196 -12.82 -15.18 11.60
CA ALA A 196 -11.80 -14.39 12.27
C ALA A 196 -12.38 -13.64 13.48
N LEU A 197 -13.62 -13.17 13.39
CA LEU A 197 -14.33 -12.43 14.44
C LEU A 197 -15.10 -13.35 15.43
N GLY A 198 -15.10 -14.67 15.24
CA GLY A 198 -15.86 -15.62 16.07
C GLY A 198 -17.37 -15.52 15.90
N LEU A 199 -17.85 -15.11 14.73
CA LEU A 199 -19.26 -14.94 14.39
C LEU A 199 -19.85 -16.23 13.81
N PRO A 200 -21.19 -16.41 13.83
CA PRO A 200 -21.82 -17.63 13.34
C PRO A 200 -21.57 -17.89 11.85
N VAL A 201 -21.03 -19.07 11.54
CA VAL A 201 -20.86 -19.61 10.19
C VAL A 201 -21.55 -20.98 10.13
N HIS A 202 -22.29 -21.23 9.06
CA HIS A 202 -23.03 -22.47 8.87
C HIS A 202 -22.40 -23.29 7.74
N ARG A 203 -22.23 -24.59 7.97
CA ARG A 203 -21.78 -25.53 6.94
C ARG A 203 -23.00 -26.10 6.21
N GLN A 204 -23.02 -26.01 4.89
CA GLN A 204 -24.04 -26.63 4.05
C GLN A 204 -23.71 -28.10 3.78
N ALA A 205 -24.65 -28.85 3.19
CA ALA A 205 -24.51 -30.27 2.90
C ALA A 205 -23.35 -30.58 1.92
N ASP A 206 -23.03 -29.66 1.02
CA ASP A 206 -21.89 -29.73 0.09
C ASP A 206 -20.55 -29.37 0.73
N GLY A 207 -20.55 -29.04 2.03
CA GLY A 207 -19.37 -28.63 2.77
C GLY A 207 -19.00 -27.15 2.63
N SER A 208 -19.74 -26.36 1.83
CA SER A 208 -19.54 -24.92 1.73
C SER A 208 -19.91 -24.22 3.03
N LEU A 209 -19.26 -23.09 3.30
CA LEU A 209 -19.53 -22.25 4.46
C LEU A 209 -20.33 -21.03 4.03
N VAL A 210 -21.41 -20.74 4.78
CA VAL A 210 -22.28 -19.60 4.53
C VAL A 210 -22.58 -18.83 5.80
N ILE A 211 -22.89 -17.56 5.62
CA ILE A 211 -23.38 -16.66 6.67
C ILE A 211 -24.76 -16.14 6.28
N ARG A 212 -25.51 -15.60 7.24
CA ARG A 212 -26.82 -15.01 6.95
C ARG A 212 -26.64 -13.72 6.13
N PRO A 213 -27.58 -13.37 5.23
CA PRO A 213 -27.47 -12.15 4.40
C PRO A 213 -27.28 -10.87 5.20
N ALA A 214 -27.94 -10.72 6.35
CA ALA A 214 -27.78 -9.55 7.21
C ALA A 214 -26.34 -9.43 7.76
N LEU A 215 -25.73 -10.57 8.14
CA LEU A 215 -24.36 -10.60 8.61
C LEU A 215 -23.38 -10.32 7.46
N GLN A 216 -23.67 -10.82 6.26
CA GLN A 216 -22.86 -10.52 5.09
C GLN A 216 -22.81 -9.03 4.81
N ALA A 217 -23.95 -8.34 4.73
CA ALA A 217 -24.00 -6.90 4.48
C ALA A 217 -23.24 -6.10 5.56
N GLU A 218 -23.34 -6.53 6.82
CA GLU A 218 -22.58 -5.94 7.93
C GLU A 218 -21.06 -6.11 7.76
N LEU A 219 -20.61 -7.29 7.34
CA LEU A 219 -19.20 -7.59 7.13
C LEU A 219 -18.63 -6.92 5.88
N GLU A 220 -19.43 -6.76 4.83
CA GLU A 220 -19.07 -5.97 3.64
C GLU A 220 -18.86 -4.49 4.03
N ALA A 221 -19.75 -3.91 4.83
CA ALA A 221 -19.57 -2.57 5.36
C ALA A 221 -18.32 -2.45 6.25
N LEU A 222 -18.07 -3.46 7.09
CA LEU A 222 -16.89 -3.52 7.95
C LEU A 222 -15.59 -3.67 7.14
N HIS A 223 -15.62 -4.40 6.03
CA HIS A 223 -14.49 -4.56 5.11
C HIS A 223 -14.10 -3.22 4.50
N GLN A 224 -15.06 -2.43 4.01
CA GLN A 224 -14.81 -1.08 3.50
C GLN A 224 -14.24 -0.14 4.58
N GLN A 225 -14.64 -0.33 5.84
CA GLN A 225 -14.10 0.43 6.97
C GLN A 225 -12.65 0.07 7.32
N THR A 226 -12.07 -1.01 6.78
CA THR A 226 -10.68 -1.37 7.07
C THR A 226 -9.66 -0.38 6.52
N MET A 227 -9.97 0.36 5.44
CA MET A 227 -9.10 1.41 4.93
C MET A 227 -8.97 2.60 5.90
N PRO A 228 -10.07 3.28 6.30
CA PRO A 228 -9.97 4.34 7.30
C PRO A 228 -9.50 3.81 8.67
N ALA A 229 -9.81 2.55 9.01
CA ALA A 229 -9.27 1.93 10.22
C ALA A 229 -7.74 1.81 10.18
N LEU A 230 -7.16 1.32 9.07
CA LEU A 230 -5.71 1.24 8.90
C LEU A 230 -5.09 2.64 8.88
N GLN A 231 -5.72 3.61 8.21
CA GLN A 231 -5.26 5.00 8.19
C GLN A 231 -5.17 5.62 9.59
N VAL A 232 -6.17 5.40 10.43
CA VAL A 232 -6.15 5.84 11.83
C VAL A 232 -5.10 5.04 12.62
N PHE A 233 -5.02 3.73 12.40
CA PHE A 233 -4.10 2.86 13.12
C PHE A 233 -2.64 3.28 12.91
N VAL A 234 -2.20 3.52 11.68
CA VAL A 234 -0.81 3.92 11.41
C VAL A 234 -0.45 5.26 12.05
N ARG A 235 -1.41 6.18 12.19
CA ARG A 235 -1.22 7.50 12.81
C ARG A 235 -1.15 7.44 14.33
N GLU A 236 -2.05 6.68 14.94
CA GLU A 236 -2.36 6.79 16.37
C GLU A 236 -1.83 5.62 17.21
N ALA A 237 -1.56 4.45 16.60
CA ALA A 237 -1.18 3.27 17.36
C ALA A 237 0.18 3.46 18.07
N GLY A 238 0.20 3.07 19.34
CA GLY A 238 1.43 3.01 20.13
C GLY A 238 2.07 1.64 20.02
N LEU A 239 3.40 1.60 19.91
CA LEU A 239 4.14 0.37 20.16
C LEU A 239 3.90 -0.05 21.61
N ARG A 240 3.70 -1.34 21.86
CA ARG A 240 3.77 -1.86 23.22
C ARG A 240 5.15 -1.49 23.76
N ARG A 241 5.22 -0.73 24.86
CA ARG A 241 6.35 -0.90 25.76
C ARG A 241 6.33 -2.37 26.16
N ASN A 242 7.46 -3.06 26.12
CA ASN A 242 7.58 -4.37 26.75
C ASN A 242 7.07 -4.20 28.19
N THR A 243 5.84 -4.62 28.45
CA THR A 243 5.39 -4.93 29.79
C THR A 243 6.15 -6.19 30.14
N VAL A 244 7.23 -5.99 30.90
CA VAL A 244 7.90 -7.02 31.68
C VAL A 244 6.89 -7.58 32.68
#